data_AF-A0AAN4RLC0-F1
#
_entry.id   AF-A0AAN4RLC0-F1
#
_cell.length_a   1.000
_cell.length_b   1.000
_cell.length_c   1.000
_cell.angle_alpha   90.00
_cell.angle_beta   90.00
_cell.angle_gamma   90.00
#
_symmetry.space_group_name_H-M   'P 1'
#
loop_
_entity.id
_entity.type
_entity.pdbx_description
1 polymer ?
#
loop_
_entity_poly.entity_id
_entity_poly.type
_entity_poly.pdbx_seq_one_letter_code
_entity_poly.pdbx_strand_id
1 'polypeptide(L)'
;MKESEKQALFQEAEAKAVKYFKDKYEMNVVITSKELLPEMALDSIAMEGHVVEQEDQEFTISYDYSDKKIKNFGMSPAIKAAIIEKGYDPFAK
;
A
#
# COMPACT_ATOMS: atom_id res chain seq x y z
N MET A 1 -3.52 13.26 17.95
CA MET A 1 -2.60 13.67 16.87
C MET A 1 -3.02 15.04 16.31
N LYS A 2 -2.07 15.94 16.02
CA LYS A 2 -2.36 17.21 15.31
C LYS A 2 -2.58 16.95 13.82
N GLU A 3 -3.34 17.80 13.14
CA GLU A 3 -3.63 17.65 11.70
C GLU A 3 -2.35 17.64 10.85
N SER A 4 -1.34 18.45 11.20
CA SER A 4 -0.04 18.47 10.52
C SER A 4 0.74 17.16 10.66
N GLU A 5 0.67 16.52 11.83
CA GLU A 5 1.32 15.23 12.08
C GLU A 5 0.62 14.13 11.27
N LYS A 6 -0.71 14.17 11.22
CA LYS A 6 -1.52 13.24 10.43
C LYS A 6 -1.21 13.34 8.93
N GLN A 7 -1.12 14.56 8.40
CA GLN A 7 -0.76 14.78 7.00
C GLN A 7 0.65 14.28 6.67
N ALA A 8 1.62 14.50 7.57
CA ALA A 8 2.97 13.99 7.40
C ALA A 8 2.99 12.44 7.35
N LEU A 9 2.23 11.79 8.24
CA LEU A 9 2.11 10.33 8.22
C LEU A 9 1.44 9.80 6.95
N PHE A 10 0.41 10.48 6.44
CA PHE A 10 -0.21 10.10 5.16
C PHE A 10 0.75 10.22 3.97
N GLN A 11 1.57 11.27 3.92
CA GLN A 11 2.58 11.42 2.88
C GLN A 11 3.67 10.35 2.99
N GLU A 12 4.11 10.05 4.22
CA GLU A 12 5.08 8.97 4.46
C GLU A 12 4.53 7.62 4.03
N ALA A 13 3.30 7.28 4.44
CA ALA A 13 2.63 6.03 4.11
C ALA A 13 2.50 5.84 2.59
N GLU A 14 2.04 6.88 1.87
CA GLU A 14 1.92 6.86 0.42
C GLU A 14 3.27 6.62 -0.27
N ALA A 15 4.31 7.37 0.13
CA ALA A 15 5.65 7.20 -0.43
C ALA A 15 6.20 5.80 -0.17
N LYS A 16 5.94 5.21 1.01
CA LYS A 16 6.34 3.85 1.35
C LYS A 16 5.59 2.80 0.54
N ALA A 17 4.29 2.97 0.33
CA ALA A 17 3.50 2.06 -0.48
C ALA A 17 3.95 2.07 -1.94
N VAL A 18 4.08 3.26 -2.57
CA VAL A 18 4.55 3.39 -3.96
C VAL A 18 5.94 2.76 -4.11
N LYS A 19 6.85 3.04 -3.17
CA LYS A 19 8.19 2.44 -3.18
C LYS A 19 8.15 0.91 -3.04
N TYR A 20 7.32 0.36 -2.16
CA TYR A 20 7.19 -1.09 -1.98
C TYR A 20 6.83 -1.80 -3.28
N PHE A 21 5.82 -1.31 -4.01
CA PHE A 21 5.43 -1.88 -5.30
C PHE A 21 6.51 -1.73 -6.37
N LYS A 22 7.18 -0.59 -6.39
CA LYS A 22 8.26 -0.33 -7.33
C LYS A 22 9.45 -1.27 -7.11
N ASP A 23 9.87 -1.43 -5.85
CA ASP A 23 11.03 -2.22 -5.49
C ASP A 23 10.76 -3.72 -5.58
N LYS A 24 9.55 -4.18 -5.22
CA LYS A 24 9.23 -5.62 -5.13
C LYS A 24 8.69 -6.21 -6.42
N TYR A 25 7.95 -5.44 -7.20
CA TYR A 25 7.23 -5.94 -8.38
C TYR A 25 7.49 -5.12 -9.65
N GLU A 26 8.33 -4.08 -9.57
CA GLU A 26 8.55 -3.13 -10.66
C GLU A 26 7.24 -2.52 -11.20
N MET A 27 6.33 -2.19 -10.28
CA MET A 27 5.01 -1.66 -10.59
C MET A 27 4.87 -0.22 -10.11
N ASN A 28 4.30 0.63 -10.95
CA ASN A 28 3.89 1.97 -10.56
C ASN A 28 2.42 1.92 -10.14
N VAL A 29 2.11 2.49 -8.99
CA VAL A 29 0.76 2.47 -8.41
C VAL A 29 0.31 3.87 -8.04
N VAL A 30 -1.01 4.05 -7.96
CA VAL A 30 -1.66 5.27 -7.48
C VAL A 30 -2.45 4.92 -6.22
N ILE A 31 -2.28 5.72 -5.17
CA ILE A 31 -3.07 5.62 -3.95
C ILE A 31 -4.33 6.46 -4.12
N THR A 32 -5.49 5.83 -3.97
CA THR A 32 -6.81 6.47 -4.14
C THR A 32 -7.48 6.76 -2.80
N SER A 33 -7.15 6.00 -1.76
CA SER A 33 -7.69 6.18 -0.40
C SER A 33 -6.61 6.01 0.67
N LYS A 34 -6.73 6.79 1.75
CA LYS A 34 -5.86 6.78 2.94
C LYS A 34 -6.72 6.97 4.18
N GLU A 35 -6.69 6.01 5.08
CA GLU A 35 -7.44 6.04 6.34
C GLU A 35 -6.52 5.72 7.51
N LEU A 36 -6.61 6.52 8.58
CA LEU A 36 -5.90 6.23 9.82
C LEU A 36 -6.71 5.21 10.60
N LEU A 37 -6.13 4.04 10.88
CA LEU A 37 -6.81 3.01 11.66
C LEU A 37 -6.90 3.45 13.12
N PRO A 38 -7.98 3.09 13.85
CA PRO A 38 -8.13 3.45 15.25
C PRO A 38 -6.94 2.97 16.09
N GLU A 39 -6.42 3.81 17.00
CA GLU A 39 -5.28 3.48 17.88
C GLU A 39 -5.53 2.22 18.73
N MET A 40 -6.80 1.93 19.09
CA MET A 40 -7.18 0.70 19.80
C MET A 40 -7.02 -0.57 18.95
N ALA A 41 -6.93 -0.42 17.62
CA ALA A 41 -6.75 -1.51 16.68
C ALA A 41 -5.27 -1.64 16.28
N LEU A 42 -4.67 -0.59 15.71
CA LEU A 42 -3.31 -0.60 15.16
C LEU A 42 -2.78 0.84 14.96
N ASP A 43 -1.49 1.08 15.23
CA ASP A 43 -0.76 2.30 14.83
C ASP A 43 -0.45 2.26 13.33
N SER A 44 -1.49 2.25 12.49
CA SER A 44 -1.34 2.04 11.05
C SER A 44 -2.25 2.91 10.21
N ILE A 45 -1.81 3.16 8.98
CA ILE A 45 -2.60 3.81 7.93
C ILE A 45 -2.98 2.72 6.92
N ALA A 46 -4.27 2.48 6.74
CA ALA A 46 -4.78 1.67 5.64
C ALA A 46 -4.82 2.52 4.37
N MET A 47 -4.43 1.92 3.27
CA MET A 47 -4.39 2.54 1.96
C MET A 47 -4.98 1.61 0.92
N GLU A 48 -5.66 2.21 -0.03
CA GLU A 48 -6.19 1.52 -1.22
C GLU A 48 -5.66 2.22 -2.46
N GLY A 49 -5.56 1.47 -3.54
CA GLY A 49 -5.04 1.99 -4.78
C GLY A 49 -5.11 0.97 -5.91
N HIS A 50 -4.59 1.37 -7.05
CA HIS A 50 -4.49 0.51 -8.22
C HIS A 50 -3.21 0.80 -9.00
N VAL A 51 -2.89 -0.06 -9.96
CA VAL A 51 -1.76 0.15 -10.87
C VAL A 51 -2.07 1.30 -11.81
N VAL A 52 -1.07 2.12 -12.13
CA VAL A 52 -1.24 3.27 -13.05
C VAL A 52 -1.88 2.80 -14.37
N GLU A 53 -2.95 3.49 -14.79
CA GLU A 53 -3.73 3.17 -16.00
C GLU A 53 -4.43 1.80 -16.02
N GLN A 54 -4.43 1.07 -14.89
CA GLN A 54 -5.04 -0.26 -14.74
C GLN A 54 -5.89 -0.29 -13.47
N GLU A 55 -7.08 0.31 -13.53
CA GLU A 55 -7.98 0.45 -12.37
C GLU A 55 -8.50 -0.90 -11.85
N ASP A 56 -8.52 -1.94 -12.66
CA ASP A 56 -8.91 -3.32 -12.26
C ASP A 56 -7.84 -4.01 -11.40
N GLN A 57 -6.60 -3.54 -11.47
CA GLN A 57 -5.46 -4.02 -10.69
C GLN A 57 -5.40 -3.33 -9.32
N GLU A 58 -6.44 -3.53 -8.53
CA GLU A 58 -6.61 -2.94 -7.20
C GLU A 58 -5.84 -3.67 -6.10
N PHE A 59 -5.48 -2.92 -5.06
CA PHE A 59 -4.85 -3.45 -3.86
C PHE A 59 -5.26 -2.68 -2.60
N THR A 60 -5.07 -3.34 -1.47
CA THR A 60 -5.07 -2.72 -0.14
C THR A 60 -3.76 -2.99 0.56
N ILE A 61 -3.26 -2.01 1.30
CA ILE A 61 -1.96 -2.09 1.96
C ILE A 61 -1.99 -1.25 3.23
N SER A 62 -1.38 -1.75 4.31
CA SER A 62 -1.29 -1.00 5.56
C SER A 62 0.15 -0.57 5.83
N TYR A 63 0.34 0.66 6.28
CA TYR A 63 1.62 1.16 6.76
C TYR A 63 1.57 1.32 8.28
N ASP A 64 2.34 0.50 8.99
CA ASP A 64 2.58 0.66 10.42
C ASP A 64 3.61 1.76 10.63
N TYR A 65 3.19 2.90 11.16
CA TYR A 65 4.04 4.07 11.34
C TYR A 65 4.86 4.02 12.64
N SER A 66 4.54 3.11 13.55
CA SER A 66 5.33 2.83 14.76
C SER A 66 6.56 1.98 14.41
N ASP A 67 6.36 0.91 13.64
CA ASP A 67 7.43 0.01 13.16
C ASP A 67 8.07 0.47 11.85
N LYS A 68 7.47 1.44 11.16
CA LYS A 68 7.82 1.91 9.81
C LYS A 68 7.84 0.79 8.76
N LYS A 69 6.83 -0.09 8.80
CA LYS A 69 6.74 -1.28 7.94
C LYS A 69 5.42 -1.36 7.19
N ILE A 70 5.50 -1.88 5.98
CA ILE A 70 4.33 -2.32 5.21
C ILE A 70 3.81 -3.63 5.79
N LYS A 71 2.49 -3.73 5.97
CA LYS A 71 1.76 -4.89 6.48
C LYS A 71 0.46 -5.09 5.69
N ASN A 72 -0.18 -6.23 5.90
CA ASN A 72 -1.55 -6.54 5.45
C ASN A 72 -1.82 -6.20 3.99
N PHE A 73 -1.16 -6.93 3.09
CA PHE A 73 -1.31 -6.72 1.66
C PHE A 73 -2.46 -7.56 1.10
N GLY A 74 -3.56 -6.89 0.74
CA GLY A 74 -4.67 -7.44 -0.03
C GLY A 74 -4.53 -7.08 -1.51
N MET A 75 -4.92 -7.97 -2.40
CA MET A 75 -4.74 -7.77 -3.83
C MET A 75 -5.87 -8.40 -4.63
N SER A 76 -6.34 -7.70 -5.68
CA SER A 76 -7.33 -8.23 -6.60
C SER A 76 -6.76 -9.41 -7.41
N PRO A 77 -7.60 -10.27 -8.00
CA PRO A 77 -7.14 -11.31 -8.92
C PRO A 77 -6.35 -10.75 -10.11
N ALA A 78 -6.67 -9.55 -10.60
CA ALA A 78 -6.03 -8.94 -11.76
C ALA A 78 -4.60 -8.50 -11.46
N ILE A 79 -4.36 -7.76 -10.36
CA ILE A 79 -2.99 -7.37 -9.99
C ILE A 79 -2.15 -8.60 -9.65
N LYS A 80 -2.76 -9.63 -9.04
CA LYS A 80 -2.08 -10.90 -8.75
C LYS A 80 -1.59 -11.56 -10.05
N ALA A 81 -2.44 -11.60 -11.08
CA ALA A 81 -2.06 -12.13 -12.38
C ALA A 81 -0.93 -11.32 -13.02
N ALA A 82 -0.99 -9.98 -12.95
CA ALA A 82 0.05 -9.10 -13.47
C ALA A 82 1.41 -9.30 -12.77
N ILE A 83 1.42 -9.49 -11.44
CA ILE A 83 2.64 -9.81 -10.67
C ILE A 83 3.24 -11.13 -11.13
N ILE A 84 2.42 -12.17 -11.32
CA ILE A 84 2.86 -13.49 -11.79
C ILE A 84 3.40 -13.42 -13.22
N GLU A 85 2.73 -12.68 -14.11
CA GLU A 85 3.15 -12.51 -15.51
C GLU A 85 4.53 -11.84 -15.61
N LYS A 86 4.83 -10.91 -14.70
CA LYS A 86 6.16 -10.29 -14.55
C LYS A 86 7.22 -11.24 -13.96
N GLY A 87 6.84 -12.44 -13.51
CA GLY A 87 7.75 -13.43 -12.94
C GLY A 87 7.99 -13.29 -11.43
N TYR A 88 7.16 -12.51 -10.73
CA TYR A 88 7.26 -12.33 -9.29
C TYR A 88 6.26 -13.23 -8.53
N ASP A 89 6.59 -13.59 -7.28
CA ASP A 89 5.68 -14.29 -6.39
C ASP A 89 4.87 -13.30 -5.53
N PRO A 90 3.53 -13.20 -5.72
CA PRO A 90 2.68 -12.30 -4.94
C PRO A 90 2.62 -12.64 -3.45
N PHE A 91 3.02 -13.85 -3.04
CA PHE A 91 3.00 -14.32 -1.65
C PHE A 91 4.38 -14.47 -1.03
N ALA A 92 5.45 -14.09 -1.73
CA ALA A 92 6.80 -14.08 -1.17
C ALA A 92 6.85 -13.15 0.05
N LYS A 93 7.15 -13.75 1.21
CA LYS A 93 7.26 -13.07 2.52
C LYS A 93 8.60 -12.38 2.68
#